data_AF-A0AAD9N463-F1
#
_entry.id   AF-A0AAD9N463-F1
#
_cell.length_a   1.000
_cell.length_b   1.000
_cell.length_c   1.000
_cell.angle_alpha   90.00
_cell.angle_beta   90.00
_cell.angle_gamma   90.00
#
_symmetry.space_group_name_H-M   'P 1'
#
loop_
_entity.id
_entity.type
_entity.pdbx_description
1 polymer ?
#
loop_
_entity_poly.entity_id
_entity_poly.type
_entity_poly.pdbx_seq_one_letter_code
_entity_poly.pdbx_strand_id
1 'polypeptide(L)'
;MERASRPLKHWSTNKRKKSVESDNVEWKRILAPCFSTPNFKKMEIWLQKEYEENDVLPPTSLIFNVFNLTRYNEVKVVIIGQDPYHDHNQVS
;
A
#
# COMPACT_ATOMS: atom_id res chain seq x y z
N MET A 1 -12.87 23.60 25.64
CA MET A 1 -14.05 22.89 25.09
C MET A 1 -13.57 21.69 24.32
N GLU A 2 -14.02 20.54 24.79
CA GLU A 2 -13.52 19.19 24.61
C GLU A 2 -13.65 18.70 23.16
N ARG A 3 -12.52 18.43 22.49
CA ARG A 3 -12.54 17.69 21.22
C ARG A 3 -12.78 16.23 21.57
N ALA A 4 -14.03 15.80 21.47
CA ALA A 4 -14.43 14.40 21.62
C ALA A 4 -13.52 13.52 20.74
N SER A 5 -12.68 12.75 21.41
CA SER A 5 -11.85 11.69 20.84
C SER A 5 -12.79 10.68 20.20
N ARG A 6 -12.90 10.71 18.87
CA ARG A 6 -13.65 9.68 18.15
C ARG A 6 -12.84 8.39 18.29
N PRO A 7 -13.44 7.29 18.77
CA PRO A 7 -12.72 6.04 18.89
C PRO A 7 -12.29 5.61 17.49
N LEU A 8 -10.97 5.56 17.28
CA LEU A 8 -10.38 4.90 16.12
C LEU A 8 -10.92 3.48 16.10
N LYS A 9 -11.54 3.11 14.97
CA LYS A 9 -12.11 1.78 14.78
C LYS A 9 -11.04 0.75 15.12
N HIS A 10 -11.24 0.12 16.27
CA HIS A 10 -10.49 -1.00 16.75
C HIS A 10 -10.39 -2.05 15.64
N TRP A 11 -9.17 -2.46 15.36
CA TRP A 11 -8.85 -3.70 14.69
C TRP A 11 -9.65 -4.84 15.35
N SER A 12 -10.75 -5.25 14.71
CA SER A 12 -11.44 -6.49 15.03
C SER A 12 -10.74 -7.62 14.29
N THR A 13 -9.96 -8.39 15.05
CA THR A 13 -9.79 -9.85 14.93
C THR A 13 -10.32 -10.47 13.62
N ASN A 14 -9.55 -10.36 12.54
CA ASN A 14 -9.71 -11.28 11.42
C ASN A 14 -8.35 -11.72 10.87
N LYS A 15 -8.08 -13.03 11.04
CA LYS A 15 -6.84 -13.73 10.64
C LYS A 15 -6.76 -13.88 9.11
N ARG A 16 -6.52 -12.80 8.39
CA ARG A 16 -5.93 -12.86 7.05
C ARG A 16 -4.87 -11.77 6.95
N LYS A 17 -3.61 -12.17 7.10
CA LYS A 17 -2.46 -11.38 6.64
C LYS A 17 -2.68 -11.13 5.15
N LYS A 18 -3.20 -9.97 4.78
CA LYS A 18 -3.31 -9.58 3.38
C LYS A 18 -1.95 -9.00 3.02
N SER A 19 -1.13 -9.77 2.30
CA SER A 19 0.16 -9.32 1.81
C SER A 19 -0.02 -8.01 1.04
N VAL A 20 0.92 -7.08 1.22
CA VAL A 20 0.99 -5.85 0.45
C VAL A 20 1.50 -6.23 -0.94
N GLU A 21 0.63 -6.80 -1.77
CA GLU A 21 0.98 -7.27 -3.11
C GLU A 21 -0.20 -7.02 -4.06
N SER A 22 0.09 -6.82 -5.35
CA SER A 22 -0.93 -6.71 -6.39
C SER A 22 -1.75 -8.01 -6.50
N ASP A 23 -3.09 -7.94 -6.65
CA ASP A 23 -3.93 -9.11 -6.97
C ASP A 23 -3.78 -9.56 -8.44
N ASN A 24 -3.05 -8.80 -9.26
CA ASN A 24 -2.73 -9.13 -10.64
C ASN A 24 -1.56 -10.12 -10.73
N VAL A 25 -1.86 -11.35 -11.19
CA VAL A 25 -0.90 -12.47 -11.28
C VAL A 25 0.31 -12.15 -12.18
N GLU A 26 0.12 -11.39 -13.26
CA GLU A 26 1.21 -11.04 -14.16
C GLU A 26 2.22 -10.12 -13.49
N TRP A 27 1.73 -9.06 -12.85
CA TRP A 27 2.56 -8.12 -12.11
C TRP A 27 3.24 -8.76 -10.92
N LYS A 28 2.53 -9.63 -10.17
CA LYS A 28 3.15 -10.43 -9.11
C LYS A 28 4.35 -11.22 -9.61
N ARG A 29 4.20 -11.93 -10.73
CA ARG A 29 5.30 -12.71 -11.32
C ARG A 29 6.49 -11.83 -11.72
N ILE A 30 6.22 -10.66 -12.30
CA ILE A 30 7.24 -9.74 -12.80
C ILE A 30 7.99 -9.05 -11.65
N LEU A 31 7.28 -8.68 -10.58
CA LEU A 31 7.83 -7.98 -9.43
C LEU A 31 8.39 -8.92 -8.35
N ALA A 32 8.09 -10.22 -8.38
CA ALA A 32 8.56 -11.20 -7.40
C ALA A 32 10.07 -11.16 -7.09
N PRO A 33 10.98 -10.98 -8.08
CA PRO A 33 12.40 -10.84 -7.79
C PRO A 33 12.73 -9.61 -6.94
N CYS A 34 12.00 -8.49 -7.14
CA CYS A 34 12.17 -7.26 -6.36
C CYS A 34 11.77 -7.48 -4.89
N PHE A 35 10.62 -8.12 -4.65
CA PHE A 35 10.12 -8.41 -3.30
C PHE A 35 11.04 -9.36 -2.52
N SER A 36 11.80 -10.19 -3.23
CA SER A 36 12.74 -11.13 -2.61
C SER A 36 14.04 -10.47 -2.14
N THR A 37 14.32 -9.23 -2.57
CA THR A 37 15.58 -8.56 -2.23
C THR A 37 15.68 -8.21 -0.73
N PRO A 38 16.87 -8.26 -0.13
CA PRO A 38 17.05 -7.87 1.27
C PRO A 38 16.63 -6.42 1.56
N ASN A 39 16.86 -5.51 0.61
CA ASN A 39 16.51 -4.10 0.76
C ASN A 39 14.99 -3.90 0.79
N PHE A 40 14.26 -4.59 -0.09
CA PHE A 40 12.79 -4.52 -0.09
C PHE A 40 12.22 -5.05 1.23
N LYS A 41 12.70 -6.19 1.72
CA LYS A 41 12.23 -6.75 3.01
C LYS A 41 12.50 -5.81 4.19
N LYS A 42 13.67 -5.15 4.22
CA LYS A 42 13.97 -4.13 5.24
C LYS A 42 13.02 -2.94 5.14
N MET A 43 12.78 -2.46 3.93
CA MET A 43 11.83 -1.36 3.67
C MET A 43 10.41 -1.74 4.07
N GLU A 44 9.95 -2.95 3.76
CA GLU A 44 8.61 -3.45 4.12
C GLU A 44 8.43 -3.50 5.63
N ILE A 45 9.41 -4.01 6.38
CA ILE A 45 9.37 -4.03 7.85
C ILE A 45 9.31 -2.61 8.43
N TRP A 46 10.14 -1.70 7.90
CA TRP A 46 10.12 -0.30 8.33
C TRP A 46 8.77 0.35 8.03
N LEU A 47 8.26 0.19 6.80
CA LEU A 47 7.00 0.77 6.36
C LEU A 47 5.83 0.22 7.18
N GLN A 48 5.81 -1.08 7.50
CA GLN A 48 4.79 -1.69 8.35
C GLN A 48 4.75 -1.03 9.73
N LYS A 49 5.92 -0.75 10.31
CA LYS A 49 6.00 -0.03 11.59
C LYS A 49 5.46 1.39 11.48
N GLU A 50 5.75 2.10 10.40
CA GLU A 50 5.21 3.45 10.17
C GLU A 50 3.68 3.45 10.08
N TYR A 51 3.06 2.47 9.41
CA TYR A 51 1.60 2.34 9.36
C TYR A 51 0.96 1.97 10.72
N GLU A 52 1.72 1.37 11.63
CA GLU A 52 1.25 1.03 12.99
C GLU A 52 1.34 2.22 13.94
N GLU A 53 2.36 3.08 13.77
CA GLU A 53 2.68 4.17 14.70
C GLU A 53 2.18 5.55 14.21
N ASN A 54 2.01 5.72 12.90
CA ASN A 54 1.72 7.01 12.26
C ASN A 54 0.51 6.95 11.32
N ASP A 55 -0.05 8.12 11.02
CA ASP A 55 -1.08 8.29 9.99
C ASP A 55 -0.41 8.41 8.62
N VAL A 56 -0.29 7.27 7.92
CA VAL A 56 0.39 7.16 6.63
C VAL A 56 -0.62 6.99 5.50
N LEU A 57 -0.45 7.76 4.43
CA LEU A 57 -1.21 7.63 3.19
C LEU A 57 -0.34 7.06 2.06
N PRO A 58 -0.94 6.30 1.13
CA PRO A 58 -2.33 5.85 1.10
C PRO A 58 -2.56 4.65 2.03
N PRO A 59 -3.81 4.21 2.28
CA PRO A 59 -4.07 2.93 2.97
C PRO A 59 -3.29 1.78 2.34
N THR A 60 -2.78 0.84 3.14
CA THR A 60 -1.91 -0.26 2.68
C THR A 60 -2.49 -1.08 1.52
N SER A 61 -3.82 -1.22 1.46
CA SER A 61 -4.52 -1.90 0.37
C SER A 61 -4.42 -1.20 -0.99
N LEU A 62 -4.05 0.08 -1.01
CA LEU A 62 -3.97 0.91 -2.22
C LEU A 62 -2.53 1.14 -2.71
N ILE A 63 -1.50 0.74 -1.94
CA ILE A 63 -0.08 0.92 -2.33
C ILE A 63 0.20 0.34 -3.72
N PHE A 64 -0.40 -0.81 -4.05
CA PHE A 64 -0.21 -1.48 -5.34
C PHE A 64 -1.41 -1.33 -6.30
N ASN A 65 -2.29 -0.35 -6.07
CA ASN A 65 -3.54 -0.19 -6.84
C ASN A 65 -3.27 -0.08 -8.34
N VAL A 66 -2.22 0.65 -8.74
CA VAL A 66 -1.88 0.86 -10.16
C VAL A 66 -1.68 -0.45 -10.93
N PHE A 67 -1.08 -1.46 -10.28
CA PHE A 67 -0.81 -2.78 -10.86
C PHE A 67 -2.06 -3.66 -10.90
N ASN A 68 -3.05 -3.38 -10.04
CA ASN A 68 -4.36 -4.04 -10.09
C ASN A 68 -5.23 -3.50 -11.22
N LEU A 69 -5.07 -2.22 -11.58
CA LEU A 69 -5.91 -1.54 -12.56
C LEU A 69 -5.51 -1.85 -14.01
N THR A 70 -4.24 -2.11 -14.29
CA THR A 70 -3.75 -2.31 -15.66
C THR A 70 -2.93 -3.59 -15.75
N ARG A 71 -3.27 -4.51 -16.67
CA ARG A 71 -2.46 -5.70 -16.94
C ARG A 71 -1.12 -5.31 -17.56
N TYR A 72 -0.10 -6.12 -17.30
CA TYR A 72 1.27 -5.80 -17.72
C TYR A 72 1.37 -5.61 -19.25
N ASN A 73 0.75 -6.52 -20.00
CA ASN A 73 0.77 -6.50 -21.47
C ASN A 73 -0.15 -5.42 -22.10
N GLU A 74 -0.96 -4.73 -21.30
CA GLU A 74 -1.84 -3.65 -21.75
C GLU A 74 -1.24 -2.26 -21.48
N VAL A 75 -0.13 -2.18 -20.76
CA VAL A 75 0.58 -0.92 -20.52
C VAL A 75 1.10 -0.38 -21.85
N LYS A 76 0.69 0.86 -22.16
CA LYS A 76 1.15 1.61 -23.35
C LYS A 76 1.99 2.83 -22.99
N VAL A 77 1.72 3.41 -21.83
CA VAL A 77 2.34 4.66 -21.35
C VAL A 77 2.61 4.50 -19.86
N VAL A 78 3.76 5.01 -19.41
CA VAL A 78 4.12 5.10 -18.00
C VAL A 78 4.23 6.58 -17.64
N ILE A 79 3.43 7.02 -16.66
CA ILE A 79 3.50 8.37 -16.09
C ILE A 79 4.09 8.22 -14.69
N ILE A 80 5.19 8.91 -14.44
CA ILE A 80 5.91 8.85 -13.16
C ILE A 80 5.56 10.11 -12.36
N GLY A 81 4.90 9.92 -11.23
CA GLY A 81 4.66 10.97 -10.24
C GLY A 81 5.81 11.10 -9.23
N GLN A 82 5.63 11.97 -8.24
CA GLN A 82 6.57 12.14 -7.13
C GLN A 82 6.22 11.20 -5.98
N ASP A 83 5.26 11.58 -5.15
CA ASP A 83 4.77 10.82 -4.01
C ASP A 83 3.24 10.96 -3.91
N PRO A 84 2.55 10.10 -3.14
CA PRO A 84 1.12 10.21 -2.91
C PRO A 84 0.71 11.56 -2.29
N TYR A 85 -0.51 11.99 -2.54
CA TYR A 85 -1.10 13.12 -1.82
C TYR A 85 -1.18 12.81 -0.32
N HIS A 86 -0.94 13.84 0.49
CA HIS A 86 -0.94 13.77 1.96
C HIS A 86 -2.28 14.22 2.59
N ASP A 87 -3.27 14.60 1.77
CA ASP A 87 -4.62 14.92 2.22
C ASP A 87 -5.53 13.69 2.07
N HIS A 88 -6.21 13.34 3.16
CA HIS A 88 -7.21 12.26 3.22
C HIS A 88 -8.36 12.43 2.23
N ASN A 89 -8.61 13.65 1.74
CA ASN A 89 -9.65 13.91 0.74
C ASN A 89 -9.22 13.70 -0.71
N GLN A 90 -7.95 13.37 -0.97
CA GLN A 90 -7.40 13.21 -2.33
C GLN A 90 -6.84 11.82 -2.63
N VAL A 91 -7.23 10.80 -1.85
CA VAL A 91 -6.70 9.44 -1.97
C VAL A 91 -7.32 8.72 -3.18
N SER A 92 -6.47 8.27 -4.11
CA SER A 92 -6.80 7.49 -5.32
C SER A 92 -6.45 6.01 -5.19
#